data_AF-A0A2K4HRR1-F1
#
_entry.id   AF-A0A2K4HRR1-F1
#
_cell.length_a   1.000
_cell.length_b   1.000
_cell.length_c   1.000
_cell.angle_alpha   90.00
_cell.angle_beta   90.00
_cell.angle_gamma   90.00
#
_symmetry.space_group_name_H-M   'P 1'
#
loop_
_entity.id
_entity.type
_entity.pdbx_description
1 polymer ?
#
loop_
_entity_poly.entity_id
_entity_poly.type
_entity_poly.pdbx_seq_one_letter_code
_entity_poly.pdbx_strand_id
1 'polypeptide(L)'
;SVAERARRVTYMPQNLPPGLSLSVMESVIAALRVTSVDGLPLSNDACLREAFEALQRIGIAHLADQWLNTLSGGQRQLVSLAQLIAR
;
A
#
# COMPACT_ATOMS: atom_id res chain seq x y z
N SER A 1 9.85 -8.41 -20.25
CA SER A 1 11.09 -8.56 -19.42
C SER A 1 10.74 -8.80 -17.94
N VAL A 2 11.67 -9.26 -17.08
CA VAL A 2 11.46 -9.33 -15.61
C VAL A 2 11.00 -7.97 -15.05
N ALA A 3 11.59 -6.88 -15.54
CA ALA A 3 11.23 -5.51 -15.17
C ALA A 3 9.77 -5.15 -15.48
N GLU A 4 9.19 -5.76 -16.51
CA GLU A 4 7.82 -5.48 -16.96
C GLU A 4 6.78 -6.26 -16.15
N ARG A 5 7.15 -7.47 -15.69
CA ARG A 5 6.34 -8.24 -14.74
C ARG A 5 6.34 -7.60 -13.34
N ALA A 6 7.47 -7.07 -12.90
CA ALA A 6 7.60 -6.40 -11.61
C ALA A 6 6.66 -5.18 -11.46
N ARG A 7 6.36 -4.47 -12.55
CA ARG A 7 5.39 -3.36 -12.55
C ARG A 7 3.94 -3.78 -12.25
N ARG A 8 3.63 -5.08 -12.33
CA ARG A 8 2.28 -5.63 -12.13
C ARG A 8 2.13 -6.44 -10.84
N VAL A 9 3.19 -6.53 -10.03
CA VAL A 9 3.21 -7.39 -8.84
C VAL A 9 3.65 -6.56 -7.64
N THR A 10 2.74 -6.39 -6.68
CA THR A 10 3.04 -5.80 -5.37
C THR A 10 3.29 -6.91 -4.37
N TYR A 11 4.32 -6.77 -3.53
CA TYR A 11 4.67 -7.75 -2.50
C TYR A 11 4.68 -7.10 -1.12
N MET A 12 3.94 -7.70 -0.19
CA MET A 12 4.00 -7.37 1.24
C MET A 12 4.56 -8.59 2.00
N PRO A 13 5.73 -8.51 2.64
CA PRO A 13 6.24 -9.60 3.46
C PRO A 13 5.36 -9.87 4.69
N GLN A 14 5.22 -11.14 5.09
CA GLN A 14 4.48 -11.50 6.32
C GLN A 14 5.12 -10.91 7.59
N ASN A 15 6.46 -10.80 7.60
CA ASN A 15 7.24 -10.16 8.65
C ASN A 15 7.94 -8.93 8.06
N LEU A 16 7.67 -7.74 8.60
CA LEU A 16 8.41 -6.55 8.18
C LEU A 16 9.88 -6.66 8.60
N PRO A 17 10.83 -6.18 7.77
CA PRO A 17 12.22 -6.06 8.17
C PRO A 17 12.33 -5.26 9.48
N PRO A 18 13.19 -5.67 10.43
CA PRO A 18 13.40 -4.91 11.65
C PRO A 18 13.83 -3.47 11.31
N GLY A 19 13.17 -2.49 11.92
CA GLY A 19 13.40 -1.06 11.68
C GLY A 19 12.47 -0.39 10.66
N LEU A 20 11.65 -1.16 9.93
CA LEU A 20 10.71 -0.60 8.96
C LEU A 20 9.42 -0.16 9.66
N SER A 21 9.40 1.11 10.07
CA SER A 21 8.27 1.73 10.75
C SER A 21 7.47 2.53 9.73
N LEU A 22 6.51 1.87 9.09
CA LEU A 22 5.56 2.51 8.18
C LEU A 22 4.15 2.40 8.76
N SER A 23 3.38 3.47 8.62
CA SER A 23 1.93 3.43 8.79
C SER A 23 1.27 2.65 7.63
N VAL A 24 0.02 2.22 7.85
CA VAL A 24 -0.82 1.63 6.80
C VAL A 24 -0.92 2.57 5.59
N MET A 25 -1.15 3.86 5.84
CA MET A 25 -1.27 4.88 4.80
C MET A 25 0.00 4.97 3.94
N GLU A 26 1.17 5.14 4.58
CA GLU A 26 2.46 5.23 3.88
C GLU A 26 2.76 3.98 3.06
N SER A 27 2.35 2.82 3.56
CA SER A 27 2.52 1.56 2.85
C SER A 27 1.70 1.47 1.57
N VAL A 28 0.45 1.94 1.58
CA VAL A 28 -0.40 1.98 0.37
C VAL A 28 0.10 3.04 -0.61
N ILE A 29 0.54 4.20 -0.13
CA ILE A 29 1.18 5.22 -0.98
C ILE A 29 2.45 4.69 -1.63
N ALA A 30 3.27 3.93 -0.89
CA ALA A 30 4.47 3.31 -1.44
C ALA A 30 4.13 2.33 -2.58
N ALA A 31 3.05 1.55 -2.42
CA ALA A 31 2.56 0.66 -3.48
C ALA A 31 2.13 1.45 -4.73
N LEU A 32 1.34 2.52 -4.57
CA LEU A 32 0.89 3.42 -5.66
C LEU A 32 2.07 4.02 -6.45
N ARG A 33 3.11 4.45 -5.76
CA ARG A 33 4.30 5.02 -6.41
C ARG A 33 5.04 4.01 -7.28
N VAL A 34 5.05 2.74 -6.89
CA VAL A 34 5.67 1.64 -7.66
C VAL A 34 4.80 1.24 -8.86
N THR A 35 3.48 1.31 -8.73
CA THR A 35 2.53 0.87 -9.77
C THR A 35 2.19 1.93 -10.80
N SER A 36 2.49 3.22 -10.55
CA SER A 36 2.20 4.40 -11.41
C SER A 36 1.98 4.04 -12.88
N VAL A 37 0.70 3.99 -13.25
CA VAL A 37 0.20 3.65 -14.59
C VAL A 37 0.64 4.76 -15.56
N ASP A 38 1.11 4.39 -16.75
CA ASP A 38 1.57 5.30 -17.81
C ASP A 38 2.87 6.10 -17.54
N GLY A 39 3.61 5.78 -16.48
CA GLY A 39 4.95 6.33 -16.25
C GLY A 39 4.97 7.79 -15.76
N LEU A 40 3.81 8.37 -15.46
CA LEU A 40 3.69 9.67 -14.81
C LEU A 40 3.48 9.46 -13.31
N PRO A 41 4.36 9.99 -12.45
CA PRO A 41 4.16 9.89 -11.01
C PRO A 41 2.93 10.71 -10.59
N LEU A 42 2.05 10.09 -9.82
CA LEU A 42 0.95 10.79 -9.16
C LEU A 42 1.49 11.91 -8.26
N SER A 43 0.76 13.04 -8.20
CA SER A 43 1.03 14.08 -7.20
C SER A 43 0.85 13.51 -5.79
N ASN A 44 1.48 14.13 -4.79
CA ASN A 44 1.35 13.68 -3.41
C ASN A 44 -0.11 13.67 -2.94
N ASP A 45 -0.89 14.70 -3.31
CA ASP A 45 -2.31 14.78 -2.95
C ASP A 45 -3.15 13.70 -3.65
N ALA A 46 -2.83 13.38 -4.91
CA ALA A 46 -3.48 12.30 -5.63
C ALA A 46 -3.18 10.93 -5.00
N CYS A 47 -1.91 10.65 -4.66
CA CYS A 47 -1.53 9.45 -3.93
C CYS A 47 -2.27 9.31 -2.60
N LEU A 48 -2.35 10.40 -1.82
CA LEU A 48 -3.04 10.41 -0.53
C LEU A 48 -4.53 10.08 -0.70
N ARG A 49 -5.18 10.68 -1.69
CA ARG A 49 -6.60 10.46 -1.97
C ARG A 49 -6.86 9.01 -2.40
N GLU A 50 -6.12 8.50 -3.38
CA GLU A 50 -6.27 7.12 -3.88
C GLU A 50 -5.99 6.09 -2.79
N ALA A 51 -4.94 6.30 -1.98
CA ALA A 51 -4.63 5.41 -0.87
C ALA A 51 -5.75 5.40 0.17
N PHE A 52 -6.29 6.57 0.54
CA PHE A 52 -7.39 6.66 1.50
C PHE A 52 -8.67 6.03 0.96
N GLU A 53 -9.01 6.27 -0.31
CA GLU A 53 -10.17 5.63 -0.97
C GLU A 53 -10.03 4.10 -1.01
N ALA A 54 -8.83 3.58 -1.30
CA ALA A 54 -8.57 2.14 -1.24
C ALA A 54 -8.80 1.58 0.17
N LEU A 55 -8.31 2.25 1.21
CA LEU A 55 -8.53 1.83 2.60
C LEU A 55 -10.02 1.89 2.99
N GLN A 56 -10.77 2.89 2.51
CA GLN A 56 -12.21 2.98 2.72
C GLN A 56 -12.96 1.83 2.05
N ARG A 57 -12.61 1.48 0.80
CA ARG A 57 -13.23 0.39 0.05
C ARG A 57 -13.04 -0.99 0.70
N ILE A 58 -11.89 -1.20 1.35
CA ILE A 58 -11.62 -2.43 2.13
C ILE A 58 -12.26 -2.37 3.53
N GLY A 59 -12.61 -1.19 4.03
CA GLY A 59 -13.19 -1.01 5.37
C GLY A 59 -12.15 -0.88 6.48
N ILE A 60 -10.90 -0.55 6.15
CA ILE A 60 -9.77 -0.44 7.10
C ILE A 60 -9.22 0.98 7.24
N ALA A 61 -9.97 2.00 6.81
CA ALA A 61 -9.56 3.41 6.92
C ALA A 61 -9.20 3.83 8.36
N HIS A 62 -9.84 3.22 9.38
CA HIS A 62 -9.53 3.46 10.79
C HIS A 62 -8.13 2.97 11.23
N LEU A 63 -7.47 2.16 10.39
CA LEU A 63 -6.10 1.69 10.62
C LEU A 63 -5.05 2.56 9.92
N ALA A 64 -5.44 3.63 9.21
CA ALA A 64 -4.54 4.42 8.36
C ALA A 64 -3.25 4.87 9.08
N ASP A 65 -3.39 5.35 10.32
CA ASP A 65 -2.27 5.86 11.13
C ASP A 65 -1.59 4.79 12.00
N GLN A 66 -2.10 3.55 11.97
CA GLN A 66 -1.49 2.44 12.71
C GLN A 66 -0.21 1.99 12.03
N TRP A 67 0.79 1.66 12.83
CA TRP A 67 2.04 1.09 12.36
C TRP A 67 1.83 -0.35 11.88
N LEU A 68 2.44 -0.75 10.76
CA LEU A 68 2.25 -2.09 10.20
C LEU A 68 2.70 -3.24 11.15
N ASN A 69 3.66 -2.96 12.03
CA ASN A 69 4.17 -3.92 13.01
C ASN A 69 3.21 -4.15 14.19
N THR A 70 2.25 -3.27 14.45
CA THR A 70 1.25 -3.43 15.52
C THR A 70 0.00 -4.19 15.07
N LEU A 71 -0.17 -4.37 13.76
CA LEU A 71 -1.33 -5.04 13.18
C LEU A 71 -1.32 -6.56 13.43
N SER A 72 -2.51 -7.15 13.50
CA SER A 72 -2.68 -8.60 13.42
C SER A 72 -2.36 -9.13 12.02
N GLY A 73 -2.17 -10.45 11.89
CA GLY A 73 -1.93 -11.08 10.59
C GLY A 73 -3.07 -10.87 9.59
N GLY A 74 -4.33 -10.94 10.04
CA GLY A 74 -5.50 -10.68 9.19
C GLY A 74 -5.59 -9.22 8.75
N GLN A 75 -5.28 -8.27 9.63
CA GLN A 75 -5.22 -6.85 9.26
C GLN A 75 -4.12 -6.59 8.22
N ARG A 76 -2.94 -7.20 8.35
CA ARG A 76 -1.90 -7.11 7.33
C ARG A 76 -2.35 -7.64 5.96
N GLN A 77 -3.12 -8.73 5.93
CA GLN A 77 -3.70 -9.24 4.67
C GLN A 77 -4.66 -8.24 4.03
N LEU A 78 -5.50 -7.56 4.84
CA LEU A 78 -6.40 -6.51 4.34
C LEU A 78 -5.62 -5.31 3.79
N VAL A 79 -4.51 -4.92 4.43
CA VAL A 79 -3.62 -3.86 3.90
C VAL A 79 -3.02 -4.26 2.56
N SER A 80 -2.54 -5.50 2.41
CA SER A 80 -2.05 -6.01 1.12
C SER A 80 -3.12 -5.99 0.04
N LEU A 81 -4.38 -6.26 0.39
CA LEU A 81 -5.50 -6.14 -0.53
C LEU A 81 -5.77 -4.68 -0.92
N ALA A 82 -5.69 -3.75 0.04
CA ALA A 82 -5.80 -2.31 -0.24
C ALA A 82 -4.72 -1.84 -1.22
N GLN A 83 -3.47 -2.27 -1.05
CA GLN A 83 -2.37 -1.99 -1.98
C GLN A 83 -2.61 -2.50 -3.40
N LEU A 84 -3.32 -3.64 -3.54
CA LEU A 84 -3.63 -4.23 -4.84
C LEU A 84 -4.73 -3.46 -5.59
N ILE A 85 -5.69 -2.89 -4.86
CA ILE A 85 -6.82 -2.17 -5.47
C ILE A 85 -6.54 -0.68 -5.68
N ALA A 86 -5.59 -0.11 -4.94
CA ALA A 86 -5.10 1.25 -5.13
C ALA A 86 -4.37 1.34 -6.48
N ARG A 87 -4.79 2.26 -7.35
CA ARG A 87 -4.31 2.35 -8.73
C ARG A 87 -4.30 3.79 -9.22
#